data_AF-A0A6V7I5R2-F1
#
_entry.id   AF-A0A6V7I5R2-F1
#
_cell.length_a   1.000
_cell.length_b   1.000
_cell.length_c   1.000
_cell.angle_alpha   90.00
_cell.angle_beta   90.00
_cell.angle_gamma   90.00
#
_symmetry.space_group_name_H-M   'P 1'
#
loop_
_entity.id
_entity.type
_entity.pdbx_description
1 polymer ?
#
loop_
_entity_poly.entity_id
_entity_poly.type
_entity_poly.pdbx_seq_one_letter_code
_entity_poly.pdbx_strand_id
1 'polypeptide(L)'
;LAEGKKGHGPGEQEWGYVKVRPFAKMFWWLYYVTPPTGEKIDVYEKPLIIWLQGGPGASSTGYGNFEELGPIDIEGNRRNYTWVNDYNVLFIDNPVGSGFSYAETYSAFAKTNKQIADDLLECVRGFLGQFPGFQNVPTYVVAESYGGKMTAELGLIWYK
;
A
#
# COMPACT_ATOMS: atom_id res chain seq x y z
N LEU A 1 -14.70 10.43 5.41
CA LEU A 1 -13.87 9.26 5.78
C LEU A 1 -14.19 8.21 4.73
N ALA A 2 -13.19 7.73 4.00
CA ALA A 2 -13.40 6.57 3.14
C ALA A 2 -13.50 5.33 4.04
N GLU A 3 -14.38 4.40 3.71
CA GLU A 3 -14.45 3.09 4.35
C GLU A 3 -13.74 2.09 3.43
N GLY A 4 -12.83 1.31 4.00
CA GLY A 4 -12.22 0.16 3.32
C GLY A 4 -13.30 -0.78 2.79
N LYS A 5 -13.10 -1.32 1.60
CA LYS A 5 -14.00 -2.30 0.99
C LYS A 5 -13.34 -3.66 1.01
N LYS A 6 -14.12 -4.68 1.35
CA LYS A 6 -13.67 -6.08 1.29
C LYS A 6 -13.24 -6.44 -0.14
N GLY A 7 -12.05 -7.01 -0.27
CA GLY A 7 -11.53 -7.52 -1.54
C GLY A 7 -12.23 -8.82 -1.99
N HIS A 8 -12.04 -9.18 -3.25
CA HIS A 8 -12.53 -10.42 -3.84
C HIS A 8 -11.35 -11.35 -4.19
N GLY A 9 -11.48 -12.64 -3.89
CA GLY A 9 -10.44 -13.64 -4.12
C GLY A 9 -9.91 -14.27 -2.82
N PRO A 10 -8.82 -15.04 -2.89
CA PRO A 10 -8.26 -15.75 -1.74
C PRO A 10 -7.59 -14.80 -0.74
N GLY A 11 -7.56 -15.22 0.53
CA GLY A 11 -7.03 -14.43 1.63
C GLY A 11 -8.01 -13.38 2.15
N GLU A 12 -7.72 -12.84 3.33
CA GLU A 12 -8.41 -11.68 3.85
C GLU A 12 -7.74 -10.41 3.31
N GLN A 13 -8.53 -9.51 2.76
CA GLN A 13 -8.03 -8.34 2.05
C GLN A 13 -9.07 -7.23 2.03
N GLU A 14 -8.55 -6.01 2.07
CA GLU A 14 -9.34 -4.78 2.00
C GLU A 14 -8.63 -3.76 1.13
N TRP A 15 -9.39 -2.87 0.52
CA TRP A 15 -8.83 -1.79 -0.29
C TRP A 15 -9.65 -0.52 -0.11
N GLY A 16 -9.04 0.61 -0.41
CA GLY A 16 -9.74 1.88 -0.26
C GLY A 16 -8.97 3.04 -0.84
N TYR A 17 -9.50 4.23 -0.59
CA TYR A 17 -8.92 5.48 -1.04
C TYR A 17 -8.73 6.43 0.13
N VAL A 18 -7.66 7.22 0.10
CA VAL A 18 -7.51 8.38 0.97
C VAL A 18 -7.47 9.63 0.10
N LYS A 19 -8.26 10.64 0.46
CA LYS A 19 -8.14 11.98 -0.14
C LYS A 19 -6.95 12.67 0.51
N VAL A 20 -5.83 12.76 -0.21
CA VAL A 20 -4.55 13.29 0.30
C VAL A 20 -4.43 14.80 0.08
N ARG A 21 -5.09 15.33 -0.95
CA ARG A 21 -5.20 16.76 -1.26
C ARG A 21 -6.53 17.06 -1.97
N PRO A 22 -6.92 18.34 -2.16
CA PRO A 22 -8.01 18.68 -3.06
C PRO A 22 -7.80 18.03 -4.44
N PHE A 23 -8.85 17.38 -4.95
CA PHE A 23 -8.85 16.73 -6.27
C PHE A 23 -7.84 15.59 -6.45
N ALA A 24 -7.26 15.05 -5.37
CA ALA A 24 -6.28 13.97 -5.42
C ALA A 24 -6.62 12.87 -4.41
N LYS A 25 -6.70 11.63 -4.88
CA LYS A 25 -6.91 10.45 -4.03
C LYS A 25 -5.88 9.38 -4.31
N MET A 26 -5.37 8.78 -3.25
CA MET A 26 -4.47 7.63 -3.32
C MET A 26 -5.19 6.35 -2.97
N PHE A 27 -4.97 5.32 -3.76
CA PHE A 27 -5.47 3.98 -3.55
C PHE A 27 -4.49 3.15 -2.74
N TRP A 28 -5.03 2.35 -1.83
CA TRP A 28 -4.29 1.35 -1.07
C TRP A 28 -5.02 0.01 -1.11
N TRP A 29 -4.26 -1.08 -1.05
CA TRP A 29 -4.77 -2.44 -0.98
C TRP A 29 -3.98 -3.22 0.08
N LEU A 30 -4.68 -3.60 1.15
CA LEU A 30 -4.16 -4.42 2.23
C LEU A 30 -4.48 -5.89 1.99
N TYR A 31 -3.45 -6.73 2.11
CA TYR A 31 -3.58 -8.16 2.35
C TYR A 31 -3.19 -8.45 3.79
N TYR A 32 -4.08 -9.12 4.50
CA TYR A 32 -3.78 -9.61 5.84
C TYR A 32 -2.95 -10.88 5.75
N VAL A 33 -2.04 -11.04 6.71
CA VAL A 33 -1.18 -12.22 6.80
C VAL A 33 -2.01 -13.51 6.77
N THR A 34 -1.64 -14.44 5.88
CA THR A 34 -2.36 -15.69 5.63
C THR A 34 -1.36 -16.85 5.53
N PRO A 35 -1.03 -17.51 6.66
CA PRO A 35 -0.05 -18.60 6.66
C PRO A 35 -0.48 -19.76 5.76
N PRO A 36 0.45 -20.41 5.04
CA PRO A 36 0.13 -21.57 4.20
C PRO A 36 -0.33 -22.78 5.02
N THR A 37 -0.01 -22.83 6.31
CA THR A 37 -0.46 -23.87 7.26
C THR A 37 -1.96 -23.82 7.53
N GLY A 38 -2.63 -22.70 7.22
CA GLY A 38 -4.03 -22.47 7.56
C GLY A 38 -4.26 -22.14 9.04
N GLU A 39 -3.19 -21.91 9.80
CA GLU A 39 -3.27 -21.48 11.19
C GLU A 39 -3.94 -20.10 11.29
N LYS A 40 -4.86 -19.97 12.25
CA LYS A 40 -5.43 -18.67 12.60
C LYS A 40 -4.42 -17.92 13.45
N ILE A 41 -3.99 -16.78 12.96
CA ILE A 41 -3.08 -15.88 13.65
C ILE A 41 -3.76 -14.55 13.91
N ASP A 42 -3.40 -13.88 15.00
CA ASP A 42 -3.76 -12.49 15.18
C ASP A 42 -2.92 -11.65 14.19
N VAL A 43 -3.60 -11.01 13.24
CA VAL A 43 -2.95 -10.20 12.21
C VAL A 43 -2.15 -9.05 12.81
N TYR A 44 -2.50 -8.56 14.00
CA TYR A 44 -1.80 -7.47 14.67
C TYR A 44 -0.53 -7.91 15.40
N GLU A 45 -0.27 -9.21 15.54
CA GLU A 45 1.00 -9.73 16.03
C GLU A 45 2.06 -9.87 14.91
N LYS A 46 1.66 -9.65 13.65
CA LYS A 46 2.55 -9.70 12.49
C LYS A 46 2.85 -8.30 11.96
N PRO A 47 4.09 -8.02 11.51
CA PRO A 47 4.44 -6.72 10.95
C PRO A 47 3.55 -6.29 9.78
N LEU A 48 3.43 -4.97 9.62
CA LEU A 48 2.85 -4.33 8.45
C LEU A 48 3.98 -3.92 7.50
N ILE A 49 3.97 -4.45 6.29
CA ILE A 49 4.86 -4.02 5.20
C ILE A 49 4.08 -3.06 4.31
N ILE A 50 4.56 -1.83 4.16
CA ILE A 50 4.09 -0.92 3.13
C ILE A 50 5.00 -1.11 1.91
N TRP A 51 4.44 -1.59 0.80
CA TRP A 51 5.16 -1.79 -0.44
C TRP A 51 4.98 -0.61 -1.39
N LEU A 52 6.10 -0.07 -1.89
CA LEU A 52 6.13 1.03 -2.87
C LEU A 52 6.91 0.65 -4.13
N GLN A 53 6.18 0.57 -5.24
CA GLN A 53 6.80 0.43 -6.56
C GLN A 53 7.50 1.71 -7.01
N GLY A 54 8.41 1.56 -7.97
CA GLY A 54 9.14 2.66 -8.57
C GLY A 54 8.44 3.32 -9.77
N GLY A 55 9.19 3.42 -10.88
CA GLY A 55 8.81 4.22 -12.06
C GLY A 55 9.70 5.46 -12.19
N PRO A 56 9.25 6.67 -11.76
CA PRO A 56 8.08 6.95 -10.92
C PRO A 56 6.77 6.80 -11.71
N GLY A 57 5.73 6.29 -11.05
CA GLY A 57 4.41 6.13 -11.67
C GLY A 57 3.91 4.68 -11.75
N ALA A 58 4.80 3.69 -11.54
CA ALA A 58 4.43 2.29 -11.62
C ALA A 58 3.49 1.91 -10.46
N SER A 59 2.54 1.03 -10.74
CA SER A 59 1.54 0.61 -9.76
C SER A 59 2.10 -0.44 -8.81
N SER A 60 2.02 -0.19 -7.50
CA SER A 60 2.31 -1.18 -6.46
C SER A 60 1.29 -2.30 -6.46
N THR A 61 0.03 -1.98 -6.78
CA THR A 61 -1.06 -2.96 -6.82
C THR A 61 -1.08 -3.76 -8.11
N GLY A 62 -0.46 -3.26 -9.18
CA GLY A 62 -0.17 -3.99 -10.41
C GLY A 62 1.08 -4.85 -10.27
N TYR A 63 2.26 -4.23 -10.27
CA TYR A 63 3.56 -4.94 -10.30
C TYR A 63 3.86 -5.64 -8.97
N GLY A 64 3.93 -4.89 -7.87
CA GLY A 64 4.27 -5.44 -6.56
C GLY A 64 3.33 -6.58 -6.15
N ASN A 65 2.03 -6.41 -6.33
CA ASN A 65 1.05 -7.43 -5.97
C ASN A 65 0.98 -8.58 -7.00
N PHE A 66 0.69 -8.29 -8.27
CA PHE A 66 0.39 -9.34 -9.26
C PHE A 66 1.58 -9.84 -10.05
N GLU A 67 2.75 -9.18 -10.02
CA GLU A 67 3.96 -9.68 -10.69
C GLU A 67 5.03 -10.18 -9.70
N GLU A 68 5.08 -9.64 -8.48
CA GLU A 68 6.21 -9.89 -7.58
C GLU A 68 5.86 -10.71 -6.32
N LEU A 69 5.24 -10.08 -5.31
CA LEU A 69 5.20 -10.63 -3.94
C LEU A 69 3.80 -10.83 -3.36
N GLY A 70 2.75 -10.43 -4.08
CA GLY A 70 1.36 -10.69 -3.69
C GLY A 70 0.97 -12.16 -3.81
N PRO A 71 -0.21 -12.55 -3.31
CA PRO A 71 -0.60 -13.95 -3.19
C PRO A 71 -1.03 -14.59 -4.51
N ILE A 72 -1.36 -13.78 -5.53
CA ILE A 72 -1.92 -14.20 -6.82
C ILE A 72 -1.12 -13.57 -7.95
N ASP A 73 -0.74 -14.36 -8.96
CA ASP A 73 -0.02 -13.90 -10.15
C ASP A 73 -0.96 -13.28 -11.21
N ILE A 74 -0.37 -12.75 -12.29
CA ILE A 74 -1.11 -12.11 -13.38
C ILE A 74 -2.05 -13.08 -14.12
N GLU A 75 -1.77 -14.38 -14.07
CA GLU A 75 -2.62 -15.44 -14.62
C GLU A 75 -3.75 -15.85 -13.65
N GLY A 76 -3.78 -15.30 -12.43
CA GLY A 76 -4.78 -15.61 -11.41
C GLY A 76 -4.47 -16.86 -10.58
N ASN A 77 -3.26 -17.42 -10.69
CA ASN A 77 -2.85 -18.57 -9.90
C ASN A 77 -2.26 -18.13 -8.56
N ARG A 78 -2.38 -19.01 -7.55
CA ARG A 78 -1.74 -18.78 -6.25
C ARG A 78 -0.22 -18.90 -6.35
N ARG A 79 0.50 -17.90 -5.85
CA ARG A 79 1.95 -17.98 -5.69
C ARG A 79 2.34 -18.91 -4.55
N ASN A 80 3.38 -19.71 -4.79
CA ASN A 80 4.02 -20.52 -3.75
C ASN A 80 5.00 -19.71 -2.89
N TYR A 81 5.38 -18.51 -3.34
CA TYR A 81 6.22 -17.56 -2.62
C TYR A 81 5.50 -16.21 -2.58
N THR A 82 4.96 -15.83 -1.42
CA THR A 82 4.32 -14.53 -1.21
C THR A 82 4.68 -14.02 0.16
N TRP A 83 4.88 -12.71 0.28
CA TRP A 83 5.15 -12.09 1.58
C TRP A 83 3.93 -12.11 2.50
N VAL A 84 2.74 -12.26 1.93
CA VAL A 84 1.47 -12.39 2.67
C VAL A 84 1.44 -13.65 3.54
N ASN A 85 2.32 -14.63 3.31
CA ASN A 85 2.43 -15.79 4.19
C ASN A 85 2.89 -15.41 5.62
N ASP A 86 3.70 -14.35 5.74
CA ASP A 86 4.41 -14.01 6.98
C ASP A 86 4.06 -12.61 7.51
N TYR A 87 3.58 -11.71 6.64
CA TYR A 87 3.32 -10.31 6.95
C TYR A 87 1.98 -9.81 6.45
N ASN A 88 1.46 -8.75 7.08
CA ASN A 88 0.44 -7.93 6.45
C ASN A 88 1.13 -7.07 5.38
N VAL A 89 0.56 -6.96 4.19
CA VAL A 89 1.17 -6.22 3.08
C VAL A 89 0.18 -5.18 2.57
N LEU A 90 0.55 -3.90 2.69
CA LEU A 90 -0.18 -2.75 2.19
C LEU A 90 0.51 -2.23 0.92
N PHE A 91 -0.10 -2.50 -0.22
CA PHE A 91 0.30 -1.93 -1.50
C PHE A 91 -0.31 -0.54 -1.64
N ILE A 92 0.50 0.48 -1.89
CA ILE A 92 0.02 1.84 -2.14
C ILE A 92 0.41 2.26 -3.54
N ASP A 93 -0.57 2.60 -4.37
CA ASP A 93 -0.29 3.15 -5.69
C ASP A 93 0.16 4.61 -5.56
N ASN A 94 1.48 4.81 -5.66
CA ASN A 94 2.12 6.09 -5.40
C ASN A 94 3.02 6.49 -6.59
N PRO A 95 2.97 7.75 -7.06
CA PRO A 95 2.23 8.91 -6.55
C PRO A 95 0.77 9.00 -7.02
N VAL A 96 0.07 10.10 -6.68
CA VAL A 96 -1.24 10.44 -7.26
C VAL A 96 -1.17 10.37 -8.79
N GLY A 97 -2.02 9.52 -9.39
CA GLY A 97 -2.01 9.24 -10.83
C GLY A 97 -1.50 7.84 -11.20
N SER A 98 -0.87 7.12 -10.27
CA SER A 98 -0.41 5.74 -10.46
C SER A 98 -1.52 4.73 -10.23
N GLY A 99 -1.56 3.67 -11.04
CA GLY A 99 -2.49 2.55 -10.85
C GLY A 99 -3.93 3.04 -10.68
N PHE A 100 -4.54 2.74 -9.53
CA PHE A 100 -5.88 3.20 -9.19
C PHE A 100 -5.92 4.58 -8.50
N SER A 101 -4.78 5.12 -8.05
CA SER A 101 -4.69 6.49 -7.52
C SER A 101 -4.96 7.51 -8.63
N TYR A 102 -5.77 8.53 -8.35
CA TYR A 102 -6.22 9.44 -9.39
C TYR A 102 -6.26 10.91 -8.96
N ALA A 103 -6.07 11.77 -9.96
CA ALA A 103 -6.27 13.20 -9.89
C ALA A 103 -7.53 13.58 -10.69
N GLU A 104 -8.45 14.34 -10.09
CA GLU A 104 -9.66 14.84 -10.76
C GLU A 104 -9.34 16.00 -11.72
N THR A 105 -8.16 16.62 -11.57
CA THR A 105 -7.68 17.70 -12.45
C THR A 105 -6.19 17.54 -12.75
N TYR A 106 -5.74 18.01 -13.93
CA TYR A 106 -4.32 17.94 -14.32
C TYR A 106 -3.38 18.68 -13.35
N SER A 107 -3.86 19.74 -12.69
CA SER A 107 -3.05 20.48 -11.73
C SER A 107 -2.82 19.71 -10.43
N ALA A 108 -3.61 18.66 -10.16
CA ALA A 108 -3.57 17.89 -8.92
C ALA A 108 -2.56 16.72 -8.95
N PHE A 109 -1.97 16.37 -10.10
CA PHE A 109 -0.82 15.45 -10.14
C PHE A 109 0.35 15.98 -9.30
N ALA A 110 1.07 15.07 -8.65
CA ALA A 110 2.25 15.43 -7.85
C ALA A 110 3.38 15.96 -8.76
N LYS A 111 4.04 17.04 -8.35
CA LYS A 111 5.05 17.73 -9.18
C LYS A 111 6.48 17.64 -8.64
N THR A 112 6.63 17.25 -7.38
CA THR A 112 7.92 17.19 -6.69
C THR A 112 7.94 15.99 -5.77
N ASN A 113 9.12 15.44 -5.47
CA ASN A 113 9.22 14.33 -4.50
C ASN A 113 8.69 14.71 -3.12
N LYS A 114 8.95 15.96 -2.68
CA LYS A 114 8.38 16.47 -1.43
C LYS A 114 6.85 16.32 -1.41
N GLN A 115 6.19 16.70 -2.50
CA GLN A 115 4.73 16.57 -2.61
C GLN A 115 4.29 15.10 -2.64
N ILE A 116 5.06 14.22 -3.29
CA ILE A 116 4.81 12.77 -3.27
C ILE A 116 4.87 12.24 -1.83
N ALA A 117 5.91 12.62 -1.07
CA ALA A 117 6.07 12.20 0.31
C ALA A 117 4.96 12.75 1.22
N ASP A 118 4.61 14.04 1.08
CA ASP A 118 3.52 14.66 1.83
C ASP A 118 2.18 13.94 1.55
N ASP A 119 1.87 13.66 0.28
CA ASP A 119 0.65 12.92 -0.12
C ASP A 119 0.65 11.49 0.44
N LEU A 120 1.78 10.79 0.36
CA LEU A 120 1.94 9.43 0.88
C LEU A 120 1.78 9.38 2.40
N LEU A 121 2.31 10.36 3.14
CA LEU A 121 2.13 10.47 4.58
C LEU A 121 0.64 10.63 4.94
N GLU A 122 -0.09 11.47 4.21
CA GLU A 122 -1.53 11.62 4.40
C GLU A 122 -2.30 10.34 4.05
N CYS A 123 -1.87 9.59 3.03
CA CYS A 123 -2.42 8.28 2.73
C CYS A 123 -2.23 7.29 3.89
N VAL A 124 -1.00 7.21 4.43
CA VAL A 124 -0.67 6.34 5.56
C VAL A 124 -1.47 6.72 6.81
N ARG A 125 -1.57 8.01 7.14
CA ARG A 125 -2.40 8.50 8.25
C ARG A 125 -3.88 8.17 8.06
N GLY A 126 -4.39 8.36 6.84
CA GLY A 126 -5.77 8.03 6.50
C GLY A 126 -6.08 6.53 6.58
N PHE A 127 -5.11 5.68 6.25
CA PHE A 127 -5.19 4.23 6.44
C PHE A 127 -5.17 3.86 7.94
N LEU A 128 -4.19 4.33 8.71
CA LEU A 128 -4.08 4.04 10.14
C LEU A 128 -5.25 4.60 10.97
N GLY A 129 -5.90 5.66 10.50
CA GLY A 129 -7.14 6.18 11.08
C GLY A 129 -8.36 5.28 10.83
N GLN A 130 -8.37 4.52 9.73
CA GLN A 130 -9.41 3.52 9.44
C GLN A 130 -9.15 2.19 10.16
N PHE A 131 -7.89 1.81 10.31
CA PHE A 131 -7.47 0.56 10.94
C PHE A 131 -6.62 0.82 12.19
N PRO A 132 -7.24 1.25 13.31
CA PRO A 132 -6.50 1.62 14.51
C PRO A 132 -5.67 0.47 15.11
N GLY A 133 -6.03 -0.79 14.84
CA GLY A 133 -5.24 -1.95 15.25
C GLY A 133 -3.81 -1.95 14.70
N PHE A 134 -3.57 -1.39 13.52
CA PHE A 134 -2.23 -1.29 12.94
C PHE A 134 -1.36 -0.18 13.53
N GLN A 135 -1.91 0.74 14.35
CA GLN A 135 -1.12 1.85 14.90
C GLN A 135 0.03 1.41 15.81
N ASN A 136 -0.12 0.25 16.48
CA ASN A 136 0.90 -0.31 17.37
C ASN A 136 1.67 -1.48 16.72
N VAL A 137 1.43 -1.77 15.45
CA VAL A 137 2.09 -2.87 14.74
C VAL A 137 3.43 -2.38 14.18
N PRO A 138 4.54 -3.14 14.36
CA PRO A 138 5.81 -2.83 13.72
C PRO A 138 5.62 -2.66 12.21
N THR A 139 5.87 -1.45 11.72
CA THR A 139 5.63 -1.08 10.32
C THR A 139 6.94 -0.82 9.61
N TYR A 140 7.11 -1.42 8.44
CA TYR A 140 8.29 -1.29 7.59
C TYR A 140 7.87 -0.79 6.21
N VAL A 141 8.53 0.27 5.73
CA VAL A 141 8.34 0.73 4.35
C VAL A 141 9.44 0.11 3.50
N VAL A 142 9.02 -0.70 2.53
CA VAL A 142 9.91 -1.42 1.62
C VAL A 142 9.57 -1.01 0.19
N ALA A 143 10.59 -0.88 -0.64
CA ALA A 143 10.40 -0.31 -1.97
C ALA A 143 11.38 -0.83 -3.00
N GLU A 144 10.98 -0.67 -4.26
CA GLU A 144 11.79 -0.97 -5.43
C GLU A 144 12.07 0.28 -6.27
N SER A 145 13.27 0.36 -6.85
CA SER A 145 13.62 1.37 -7.86
C SER A 145 13.38 2.80 -7.35
N TYR A 146 12.63 3.64 -8.08
CA TYR A 146 12.32 5.01 -7.66
C TYR A 146 11.55 5.06 -6.32
N GLY A 147 10.88 3.98 -5.93
CA GLY A 147 10.21 3.83 -4.64
C GLY A 147 11.16 4.03 -3.46
N GLY A 148 12.47 3.77 -3.65
CA GLY A 148 13.50 4.06 -2.64
C GLY A 148 13.63 5.55 -2.32
N LYS A 149 13.50 6.44 -3.31
CA LYS A 149 13.48 7.90 -3.07
C LYS A 149 12.25 8.33 -2.29
N MET A 150 11.09 7.79 -2.68
CA MET A 150 9.81 8.06 -2.01
C MET A 150 9.84 7.57 -0.55
N THR A 151 10.42 6.39 -0.31
CA THR A 151 10.60 5.80 1.02
C THR A 151 11.52 6.63 1.90
N ALA A 152 12.67 7.08 1.37
CA ALA A 152 13.61 7.90 2.12
C ALA A 152 12.98 9.25 2.55
N GLU A 153 12.23 9.89 1.65
CA GLU A 153 11.55 11.15 1.96
C GLU A 153 10.39 10.94 2.94
N LEU A 154 9.58 9.87 2.80
CA LEU A 154 8.56 9.52 3.76
C LEU A 154 9.16 9.28 5.16
N GLY A 155 10.23 8.49 5.25
CA GLY A 155 10.89 8.18 6.52
C GLY A 155 11.36 9.43 7.26
N LEU A 156 11.84 10.45 6.53
CA LEU A 156 12.25 11.74 7.10
C LEU A 156 11.09 12.53 7.72
N ILE A 157 9.89 12.46 7.15
CA ILE A 157 8.74 13.26 7.58
C ILE A 157 7.77 12.50 8.49
N TRP A 158 7.72 11.17 8.41
CA TRP A 158 6.85 10.35 9.25
C TRP A 158 7.43 10.15 10.66
N TYR A 159 8.76 10.16 10.81
CA TYR A 159 9.40 10.10 12.12
C TYR A 159 9.11 11.32 13.01
N LYS A 160 8.66 12.44 12.43
CA LYS A 160 8.35 13.69 13.13
C LYS A 160 6.90 13.74 13.60
#